data_AF-A0A3R7MDE5-F1
#
_entry.id   AF-A0A3R7MDE5-F1
#
_cell.length_a   1.000
_cell.length_b   1.000
_cell.length_c   1.000
_cell.angle_alpha   90.00
_cell.angle_beta   90.00
_cell.angle_gamma   90.00
#
_symmetry.space_group_name_H-M   'P 1'
#
loop_
_entity.id
_entity.type
_entity.pdbx_description
1 polymer ?
#
loop_
_entity_poly.entity_id
_entity_poly.type
_entity_poly.pdbx_seq_one_letter_code
_entity_poly.pdbx_strand_id
1 'polypeptide(L)'
;PPDSPVGPRAWQSACRSAFRRAHVVKAFNTLSAFALQQGDVRGSKEIPISSDNARARRLVSELVRNMGLHPVDFGALRAAREIEEIPFSFFREWKVAGYVALLVFFLFYLLLFMRRQICPNLDSTDGWNWNRFQTFPLKNGMLAFALSGTVMLLLCYVPGTIAGYLQLYRGTKYSTFPSWLDRWLKSRKQMGLLALFMGSLHGCMAVFTQIDEGMAEPARWSQQLFIALGIVLLGVLGVLGVSSLPSVSAGLTWREFSFLQRYLGWASVLLVTGHAFFKGYTKLLVPRFECVVLASETQIIVFLCFLTVLLKVPLLIPCVHSRLMKVRRGYERMPNGSPA
;
A
#
# COMPACT_ATOMS: atom_id res chain seq x y z
N PRO A 1 23.82 -21.97 28.88
CA PRO A 1 22.43 -21.50 28.66
C PRO A 1 22.19 -21.18 27.18
N PRO A 2 21.14 -21.72 26.54
CA PRO A 2 20.95 -21.62 25.09
C PRO A 2 20.32 -20.30 24.60
N ASP A 3 20.10 -19.32 25.48
CA ASP A 3 19.37 -18.09 25.16
C ASP A 3 20.23 -16.82 25.18
N SER A 4 21.36 -16.80 24.46
CA SER A 4 21.99 -15.53 24.09
C SER A 4 21.55 -15.15 22.67
N PRO A 5 20.93 -13.97 22.46
CA PRO A 5 20.61 -13.50 21.13
C PRO A 5 21.93 -13.04 20.50
N VAL A 6 22.67 -13.99 19.93
CA VAL A 6 23.85 -13.74 19.10
C VAL A 6 23.35 -13.02 17.85
N GLY A 7 23.20 -11.70 17.94
CA GLY A 7 22.75 -10.88 16.83
C GLY A 7 23.70 -10.98 15.63
N PRO A 8 23.23 -10.69 14.39
CA PRO A 8 23.95 -10.92 13.12
C PRO A 8 25.40 -10.39 13.01
N ARG A 9 25.75 -9.36 13.79
CA ARG A 9 27.14 -8.87 13.87
C ARG A 9 28.11 -9.93 14.39
N ALA A 10 27.62 -10.85 15.21
CA ALA A 10 28.42 -11.86 15.88
C ALA A 10 28.78 -13.05 14.96
N TRP A 11 27.99 -13.43 13.95
CA TRP A 11 28.38 -14.54 13.06
C TRP A 11 29.56 -14.17 12.14
N GLN A 12 29.49 -13.03 11.45
CA GLN A 12 30.54 -12.60 10.53
C GLN A 12 31.85 -12.28 11.27
N SER A 13 31.76 -11.63 12.44
CA SER A 13 32.91 -11.37 13.30
C SER A 13 33.44 -12.65 13.95
N ALA A 14 32.57 -13.57 14.38
CA ALA A 14 32.96 -14.88 14.89
C ALA A 14 33.70 -15.69 13.82
N CYS A 15 33.17 -15.84 12.61
CA CYS A 15 33.83 -16.60 11.53
C CYS A 15 35.18 -15.99 11.15
N ARG A 16 35.28 -14.66 11.07
CA ARG A 16 36.58 -13.99 10.81
C ARG A 16 37.56 -14.13 11.96
N SER A 17 37.09 -14.10 13.21
CA SER A 17 37.95 -14.27 14.39
C SER A 17 38.43 -15.71 14.56
N ALA A 18 37.57 -16.69 14.26
CA ALA A 18 37.84 -18.12 14.39
C ALA A 18 38.69 -18.67 13.23
N PHE A 19 38.53 -18.14 12.01
CA PHE A 19 39.18 -18.68 10.82
C PHE A 19 39.97 -17.60 10.05
N ARG A 20 41.11 -17.17 10.61
CA ARG A 20 41.96 -16.11 10.04
C ARG A 20 42.53 -16.41 8.65
N ARG A 21 42.60 -17.68 8.23
CA ARG A 21 43.15 -18.13 6.94
C ARG A 21 42.11 -18.71 5.98
N ALA A 22 40.84 -18.80 6.38
CA ALA A 22 39.80 -19.36 5.52
C ALA A 22 39.06 -18.26 4.74
N HIS A 23 38.62 -18.58 3.53
CA HIS A 23 37.70 -17.71 2.79
C HIS A 23 36.26 -18.06 3.18
N VAL A 24 35.56 -17.10 3.78
CA VAL A 24 34.18 -17.26 4.26
C VAL A 24 33.20 -16.92 3.14
N VAL A 25 32.22 -17.79 2.92
CA VAL A 25 31.10 -17.56 2.00
C VAL A 25 29.80 -17.78 2.75
N LYS A 26 28.90 -16.80 2.70
CA LYS A 26 27.53 -16.95 3.21
C LYS A 26 26.64 -17.46 2.09
N ALA A 27 25.97 -18.59 2.30
CA ALA A 27 24.99 -19.17 1.38
C ALA A 27 24.04 -20.14 2.14
N PHE A 28 23.02 -20.66 1.44
CA PHE A 28 22.13 -21.76 1.84
C PHE A 28 21.21 -21.56 3.06
N ASN A 29 21.30 -20.45 3.78
CA ASN A 29 20.43 -20.19 4.93
C ASN A 29 18.98 -19.83 4.56
N THR A 30 18.69 -19.63 3.27
CA THR A 30 17.33 -19.43 2.74
C THR A 30 16.66 -20.74 2.30
N LEU A 31 17.41 -21.85 2.27
CA LEU A 31 16.94 -23.14 1.80
C LEU A 31 16.51 -24.01 2.98
N SER A 32 15.29 -24.56 2.92
CA SER A 32 14.80 -25.49 3.94
C SER A 32 15.44 -26.87 3.76
N ALA A 33 15.92 -27.48 4.85
CA ALA A 33 16.42 -28.85 4.85
C ALA A 33 15.37 -29.87 4.36
N PHE A 34 14.09 -29.61 4.65
CA PHE A 34 12.97 -30.43 4.19
C PHE A 34 12.76 -30.34 2.67
N ALA A 35 12.90 -29.13 2.10
CA ALA A 35 12.78 -28.93 0.66
C ALA A 35 13.89 -29.65 -0.11
N LEU A 36 15.11 -29.68 0.46
CA LEU A 36 16.22 -30.49 -0.07
C LEU A 36 15.94 -31.99 0.02
N GLN A 37 15.40 -32.46 1.15
CA GLN A 37 15.14 -33.88 1.36
C GLN A 37 14.06 -34.43 0.42
N GLN A 38 13.00 -33.66 0.18
CA GLN A 38 11.90 -34.09 -0.69
C GLN A 38 12.18 -33.91 -2.18
N GLY A 39 13.27 -33.22 -2.54
CA GLY A 39 13.55 -32.82 -3.93
C GLY A 39 12.55 -31.80 -4.50
N ASP A 40 11.65 -31.28 -3.66
CA ASP A 40 10.56 -30.39 -4.06
C ASP A 40 10.78 -28.99 -3.49
N VAL A 41 11.58 -28.20 -4.21
CA VAL A 41 11.82 -26.79 -3.87
C VAL A 41 10.62 -25.96 -4.35
N ARG A 42 9.47 -26.12 -3.68
CA ARG A 42 8.29 -25.25 -3.85
C ARG A 42 8.54 -23.90 -3.17
N GLY A 43 9.31 -23.04 -3.80
CA GLY A 43 9.68 -21.74 -3.26
C GLY A 43 10.72 -21.04 -4.13
N SER A 44 11.43 -20.08 -3.55
CA SER A 44 12.54 -19.45 -4.26
C SER A 44 13.66 -20.46 -4.45
N LYS A 45 13.98 -20.75 -5.73
CA LYS A 45 15.19 -21.51 -6.11
C LYS A 45 16.45 -20.65 -6.03
N GLU A 46 16.31 -19.38 -5.64
CA GLU A 46 17.41 -18.46 -5.51
C GLU A 46 18.16 -18.67 -4.20
N ILE A 47 19.47 -18.83 -4.30
CA ILE A 47 20.38 -18.91 -3.15
C ILE A 47 21.24 -17.64 -3.13
N PRO A 48 20.98 -16.72 -2.19
CA PRO A 48 21.84 -15.56 -1.96
C PRO A 48 23.25 -16.00 -1.56
N ILE A 49 24.26 -15.41 -2.20
CA ILE A 49 25.68 -15.69 -1.94
C ILE A 49 26.40 -14.37 -1.68
N SER A 50 27.17 -14.29 -0.59
CA SER A 50 28.09 -13.18 -0.35
C SER A 50 29.46 -13.64 0.16
N SER A 51 30.52 -12.98 -0.30
CA SER A 51 31.90 -13.29 0.06
C SER A 51 32.84 -12.15 -0.37
N ASP A 52 33.93 -11.94 0.36
CA ASP A 52 34.99 -11.00 -0.04
C ASP A 52 36.03 -11.64 -0.99
N ASN A 53 35.98 -12.96 -1.18
CA ASN A 53 36.86 -13.68 -2.08
C ASN A 53 36.10 -14.15 -3.33
N ALA A 54 36.48 -13.61 -4.50
CA ALA A 54 35.82 -13.92 -5.77
C ALA A 54 35.97 -15.38 -6.21
N ARG A 55 37.07 -16.06 -5.86
CA ARG A 55 37.27 -17.48 -6.20
C ARG A 55 36.36 -18.37 -5.35
N ALA A 56 36.33 -18.15 -4.03
CA ALA A 56 35.45 -18.87 -3.13
C ALA A 56 33.97 -18.66 -3.47
N ARG A 57 33.59 -17.42 -3.84
CA ARG A 57 32.24 -17.11 -4.30
C ARG A 57 31.86 -17.91 -5.55
N ARG A 58 32.74 -17.93 -6.57
CA ARG A 58 32.51 -18.68 -7.81
C ARG A 58 32.32 -20.18 -7.57
N LEU A 59 33.16 -20.79 -6.73
CA LEU A 59 33.07 -22.21 -6.39
C LEU A 59 31.72 -22.55 -5.74
N VAL A 60 31.26 -21.74 -4.79
CA VAL A 60 29.96 -21.95 -4.14
C VAL A 60 28.81 -21.69 -5.11
N SER A 61 28.92 -20.69 -6.00
CA SER A 61 27.92 -20.46 -7.05
C SER A 61 27.80 -21.64 -8.02
N GLU A 62 28.91 -22.27 -8.38
CA GLU A 62 28.92 -23.47 -9.23
C GLU A 62 28.27 -24.67 -8.52
N LEU A 63 28.58 -24.88 -7.23
CA LEU A 63 27.91 -25.88 -6.41
C LEU A 63 26.38 -25.68 -6.40
N VAL A 64 25.91 -24.44 -6.20
CA VAL A 64 24.48 -24.11 -6.23
C VAL A 64 23.86 -24.47 -7.58
N ARG A 65 24.53 -24.15 -8.70
CA ARG A 65 24.04 -24.52 -10.05
C ARG A 65 23.97 -26.03 -10.25
N ASN A 66 24.98 -26.76 -9.79
CA ASN A 66 25.03 -28.22 -9.89
C ASN A 66 23.91 -28.89 -9.09
N MET A 67 23.41 -28.23 -8.03
CA MET A 67 22.22 -28.66 -7.28
C MET A 67 20.90 -28.32 -7.98
N GLY A 68 20.90 -27.72 -9.18
CA GLY A 68 19.70 -27.28 -9.89
C GLY A 68 19.06 -26.01 -9.29
N LEU A 69 19.82 -25.28 -8.48
CA LEU A 69 19.40 -24.03 -7.83
C LEU A 69 20.05 -22.82 -8.53
N HIS A 70 19.52 -21.61 -8.29
CA HIS A 70 19.96 -20.39 -8.94
C HIS A 70 20.79 -19.51 -7.98
N PRO A 71 22.11 -19.36 -8.16
CA PRO A 71 22.91 -18.49 -7.30
C PRO A 71 22.61 -17.01 -7.58
N VAL A 72 22.41 -16.21 -6.53
CA VAL A 72 22.26 -14.75 -6.62
C VAL A 72 23.41 -14.09 -5.88
N ASP A 73 24.23 -13.30 -6.58
CA ASP A 73 25.39 -12.63 -5.99
C ASP A 73 24.98 -11.35 -5.27
N PHE A 74 25.10 -11.34 -3.95
CA PHE A 74 24.86 -10.19 -3.07
C PHE A 74 26.15 -9.38 -2.80
N GLY A 75 27.27 -9.77 -3.42
CA GLY A 75 28.54 -9.08 -3.39
C GLY A 75 29.40 -9.44 -2.17
N ALA A 76 29.94 -8.41 -1.52
CA ALA A 76 30.88 -8.54 -0.41
C ALA A 76 30.22 -9.11 0.84
N LEU A 77 31.01 -9.69 1.75
CA LEU A 77 30.51 -10.38 2.94
C LEU A 77 29.71 -9.46 3.88
N ARG A 78 29.84 -8.13 3.76
CA ARG A 78 28.98 -7.15 4.45
C ARG A 78 27.47 -7.38 4.23
N ALA A 79 27.09 -8.01 3.11
CA ALA A 79 25.71 -8.36 2.79
C ALA A 79 25.22 -9.63 3.53
N ALA A 80 26.10 -10.38 4.20
CA ALA A 80 25.74 -11.61 4.92
C ALA A 80 24.64 -11.37 5.97
N ARG A 81 24.64 -10.20 6.61
CA ARG A 81 23.59 -9.81 7.56
C ARG A 81 22.22 -9.73 6.91
N GLU A 82 22.14 -9.11 5.72
CA GLU A 82 20.88 -8.99 5.00
C GLU A 82 20.38 -10.39 4.61
N ILE A 83 21.29 -11.23 4.12
CA ILE A 83 21.02 -12.64 3.80
C ILE A 83 20.50 -13.42 5.02
N GLU A 84 21.08 -13.20 6.20
CA GLU A 84 20.65 -13.83 7.46
C GLU A 84 19.26 -13.40 7.91
N GLU A 85 18.89 -12.15 7.66
CA GLU A 85 17.57 -11.62 8.01
C GLU A 85 16.46 -12.17 7.11
N ILE A 86 16.76 -12.64 5.88
CA ILE A 86 15.77 -13.14 4.90
C ILE A 86 14.81 -14.19 5.50
N PRO A 87 15.26 -15.35 6.03
CA PRO A 87 14.35 -16.39 6.52
C PRO A 87 13.51 -15.96 7.73
N PHE A 88 13.97 -14.99 8.51
CA PHE A 88 13.25 -14.46 9.68
C PHE A 88 12.33 -13.27 9.32
N SER A 89 12.42 -12.76 8.10
CA SER A 89 11.65 -11.59 7.68
C SER A 89 10.18 -11.95 7.39
N PHE A 90 9.30 -11.67 8.35
CA PHE A 90 7.85 -11.86 8.16
C PHE A 90 7.20 -10.55 7.69
N PHE A 91 6.83 -10.49 6.41
CA PHE A 91 6.05 -9.40 5.79
C PHE A 91 6.53 -7.98 6.15
N ARG A 92 7.85 -7.76 6.21
CA ARG A 92 8.47 -6.52 6.73
C ARG A 92 7.91 -5.25 6.08
N GLU A 93 7.73 -5.25 4.76
CA GLU A 93 7.21 -4.10 4.02
C GLU A 93 5.70 -3.89 4.19
N TRP A 94 4.97 -4.94 4.56
CA TRP A 94 3.52 -4.91 4.73
C TRP A 94 3.09 -4.51 6.13
N LYS A 95 3.95 -4.61 7.16
CA LYS A 95 3.58 -4.35 8.56
C LYS A 95 2.88 -3.01 8.74
N VAL A 96 3.49 -1.92 8.26
CA VAL A 96 2.93 -0.56 8.43
C VAL A 96 1.60 -0.43 7.69
N ALA A 97 1.55 -0.82 6.42
CA ALA A 97 0.34 -0.70 5.61
C ALA A 97 -0.79 -1.60 6.16
N GLY A 98 -0.46 -2.80 6.63
CA GLY A 98 -1.39 -3.76 7.23
C GLY A 98 -1.96 -3.26 8.55
N TYR A 99 -1.13 -2.72 9.46
CA TYR A 99 -1.64 -2.13 10.70
C TYR A 99 -2.55 -0.92 10.44
N VAL A 100 -2.17 -0.05 9.51
CA VAL A 100 -3.02 1.09 9.11
C VAL A 100 -4.34 0.60 8.52
N ALA A 101 -4.31 -0.40 7.63
CA ALA A 101 -5.50 -0.98 7.02
C ALA A 101 -6.45 -1.59 8.07
N LEU A 102 -5.92 -2.38 9.02
CA LEU A 102 -6.71 -2.96 10.11
C LEU A 102 -7.30 -1.88 11.00
N LEU A 103 -6.49 -0.91 11.42
CA LEU A 103 -6.94 0.21 12.25
C LEU A 103 -8.08 0.97 11.58
N VAL A 104 -7.90 1.38 10.32
CA VAL A 104 -8.92 2.11 9.56
C VAL A 104 -10.18 1.27 9.39
N PHE A 105 -10.05 -0.03 9.11
CA PHE A 105 -11.18 -0.94 8.99
C PHE A 105 -11.99 -1.03 10.29
N PHE A 106 -11.34 -1.31 11.42
CA PHE A 106 -12.04 -1.41 12.69
C PHE A 106 -12.64 -0.06 13.14
N LEU A 107 -11.96 1.06 12.90
CA LEU A 107 -12.51 2.39 13.18
C LEU A 107 -13.79 2.67 12.39
N PHE A 108 -13.80 2.42 11.07
CA PHE A 108 -15.00 2.59 10.27
C PHE A 108 -16.08 1.56 10.62
N TYR A 109 -15.71 0.32 10.88
CA TYR A 109 -16.66 -0.70 11.30
C TYR A 109 -17.36 -0.32 12.60
N LEU A 110 -16.60 0.15 13.60
CA LEU A 110 -17.14 0.64 14.87
C LEU A 110 -18.00 1.90 14.68
N LEU A 111 -17.55 2.85 13.85
CA LEU A 111 -18.33 4.04 13.51
C LEU A 111 -19.67 3.66 12.87
N LEU A 112 -19.66 2.72 11.93
CA LEU A 112 -20.86 2.22 11.27
C LEU A 112 -21.78 1.45 12.22
N PHE A 113 -21.20 0.65 13.11
CA PHE A 113 -21.95 -0.06 14.16
C PHE A 113 -22.68 0.93 15.08
N MET A 114 -21.96 1.93 15.60
CA MET A 114 -22.55 2.97 16.43
C MET A 114 -23.63 3.74 15.66
N ARG A 115 -23.35 4.17 14.43
CA ARG A 115 -24.26 4.99 13.63
C ARG A 115 -25.51 4.25 13.17
N ARG A 116 -25.41 2.98 12.75
CA ARG A 116 -26.53 2.26 12.08
C ARG A 116 -27.30 1.34 13.01
N GLN A 117 -26.67 0.82 14.05
CA GLN A 117 -27.31 -0.09 15.01
C GLN A 117 -27.62 0.58 16.34
N ILE A 118 -26.68 1.33 16.91
CA ILE A 118 -26.83 1.87 18.27
C ILE A 118 -27.63 3.16 18.29
N CYS A 119 -27.21 4.20 17.58
CA CYS A 119 -27.84 5.53 17.62
C CYS A 119 -29.33 5.52 17.29
N PRO A 120 -29.79 4.84 16.22
CA PRO A 120 -31.21 4.85 15.89
C PRO A 120 -32.09 4.16 16.95
N ASN A 121 -31.52 3.26 17.76
CA ASN A 121 -32.23 2.62 18.88
C ASN A 121 -32.19 3.48 20.16
N LEU A 122 -31.19 4.36 20.30
CA LEU A 122 -31.13 5.34 21.38
C LEU A 122 -32.06 6.52 21.12
N ASP A 123 -32.15 6.96 19.86
CA ASP A 123 -32.97 8.10 19.44
C ASP A 123 -34.44 7.71 19.22
N SER A 124 -34.78 6.41 19.20
CA SER A 124 -36.16 5.95 18.99
C SER A 124 -37.01 6.06 20.25
N THR A 125 -38.22 6.57 20.11
CA THR A 125 -39.27 6.56 21.15
C THR A 125 -39.94 5.20 21.33
N ASP A 126 -39.86 4.34 20.32
CA ASP A 126 -40.67 3.10 20.21
C ASP A 126 -39.93 1.84 20.72
N GLY A 127 -38.81 2.01 21.42
CA GLY A 127 -38.00 0.93 21.99
C GLY A 127 -36.98 0.29 21.02
N TRP A 128 -36.21 -0.68 21.54
CA TRP A 128 -35.05 -1.24 20.84
C TRP A 128 -35.43 -2.17 19.67
N ASN A 129 -35.00 -1.84 18.45
CA ASN A 129 -35.27 -2.64 17.25
C ASN A 129 -34.12 -3.61 16.92
N TRP A 130 -34.32 -4.89 17.23
CA TRP A 130 -33.35 -5.97 16.95
C TRP A 130 -33.23 -6.33 15.47
N ASN A 131 -34.21 -6.02 14.61
CA ASN A 131 -34.15 -6.35 13.18
C ASN A 131 -33.00 -5.62 12.47
N ARG A 132 -32.54 -4.47 13.02
CA ARG A 132 -31.36 -3.73 12.52
C ARG A 132 -30.06 -4.53 12.58
N PHE A 133 -30.02 -5.60 13.38
CA PHE A 133 -28.85 -6.49 13.51
C PHE A 133 -28.88 -7.66 12.51
N GLN A 134 -30.00 -7.95 11.85
CA GLN A 134 -30.06 -9.11 10.92
C GLN A 134 -29.13 -8.93 9.72
N THR A 135 -29.00 -7.70 9.21
CA THR A 135 -28.19 -7.39 8.03
C THR A 135 -26.87 -6.69 8.37
N PHE A 136 -26.54 -6.53 9.65
CA PHE A 136 -25.36 -5.76 10.06
C PHE A 136 -24.04 -6.34 9.51
N PRO A 137 -23.79 -7.67 9.50
CA PRO A 137 -22.50 -8.19 9.08
C PRO A 137 -22.19 -7.86 7.62
N LEU A 138 -23.16 -8.10 6.74
CA LEU A 138 -23.02 -7.86 5.30
C LEU A 138 -23.03 -6.35 4.99
N LYS A 139 -24.02 -5.60 5.48
CA LYS A 139 -24.17 -4.17 5.13
C LYS A 139 -23.11 -3.28 5.76
N ASN A 140 -22.73 -3.53 7.02
CA ASN A 140 -21.64 -2.77 7.64
C ASN A 140 -20.29 -3.23 7.12
N GLY A 141 -20.10 -4.54 6.88
CA GLY A 141 -18.90 -5.06 6.23
C GLY A 141 -18.67 -4.40 4.87
N MET A 142 -19.67 -4.44 3.99
CA MET A 142 -19.63 -3.80 2.66
C MET A 142 -19.18 -2.34 2.72
N LEU A 143 -19.78 -1.54 3.61
CA LEU A 143 -19.43 -0.13 3.77
C LEU A 143 -18.06 0.07 4.43
N ALA A 144 -17.70 -0.72 5.44
CA ALA A 144 -16.40 -0.64 6.10
C ALA A 144 -15.27 -0.93 5.10
N PHE A 145 -15.43 -1.94 4.23
CA PHE A 145 -14.49 -2.22 3.16
C PHE A 145 -14.44 -1.08 2.12
N ALA A 146 -15.58 -0.49 1.75
CA ALA A 146 -15.61 0.66 0.84
C ALA A 146 -14.82 1.86 1.38
N LEU A 147 -15.12 2.25 2.63
CA LEU A 147 -14.50 3.39 3.30
C LEU A 147 -13.01 3.16 3.52
N SER A 148 -12.64 1.97 4.01
CA SER A 148 -11.25 1.62 4.28
C SER A 148 -10.45 1.52 2.99
N GLY A 149 -10.98 0.87 1.95
CA GLY A 149 -10.33 0.79 0.65
C GLY A 149 -10.11 2.17 0.03
N THR A 150 -11.09 3.06 0.17
CA THR A 150 -10.95 4.45 -0.26
C THR A 150 -9.84 5.17 0.51
N VAL A 151 -9.82 5.11 1.84
CA VAL A 151 -8.76 5.72 2.65
C VAL A 151 -7.38 5.16 2.29
N MET A 152 -7.25 3.83 2.13
CA MET A 152 -6.00 3.19 1.71
C MET A 152 -5.54 3.68 0.34
N LEU A 153 -6.47 3.91 -0.60
CA LEU A 153 -6.17 4.49 -1.90
C LEU A 153 -5.66 5.93 -1.76
N LEU A 154 -6.33 6.77 -0.97
CA LEU A 154 -5.92 8.16 -0.75
C LEU A 154 -4.53 8.21 -0.08
N LEU A 155 -4.29 7.38 0.93
CA LEU A 155 -2.99 7.26 1.62
C LEU A 155 -1.87 6.79 0.70
N CYS A 156 -2.17 6.13 -0.43
CA CYS A 156 -1.18 5.82 -1.46
C CYS A 156 -0.69 7.08 -2.20
N TYR A 157 -1.57 8.04 -2.47
CA TYR A 157 -1.26 9.21 -3.33
C TYR A 157 -0.91 10.49 -2.57
N VAL A 158 -1.46 10.70 -1.38
CA VAL A 158 -1.17 11.85 -0.49
C VAL A 158 0.33 12.07 -0.23
N PRO A 159 1.15 11.07 0.15
CA PRO A 159 2.56 11.32 0.48
C PRO A 159 3.37 11.79 -0.74
N GLY A 160 3.00 11.37 -1.95
CA GLY A 160 3.63 11.85 -3.18
C GLY A 160 3.33 13.33 -3.46
N THR A 161 2.16 13.81 -3.04
CA THR A 161 1.77 15.22 -3.11
C THR A 161 2.51 16.04 -2.06
N ILE A 162 2.56 15.58 -0.80
CA ILE A 162 3.32 16.21 0.28
C ILE A 162 4.82 16.31 -0.09
N ALA A 163 5.39 15.25 -0.64
CA ALA A 163 6.78 15.26 -1.11
C ALA A 163 7.03 16.30 -2.20
N GLY A 164 6.06 16.53 -3.10
CA GLY A 164 6.12 17.60 -4.11
C GLY A 164 6.17 19.00 -3.49
N TYR A 165 5.33 19.26 -2.48
CA TYR A 165 5.38 20.52 -1.73
C TYR A 165 6.70 20.70 -1.00
N LEU A 166 7.20 19.66 -0.35
CA LEU A 166 8.46 19.72 0.39
C LEU A 166 9.66 19.96 -0.54
N GLN A 167 9.66 19.36 -1.74
CA GLN A 167 10.66 19.64 -2.79
C GLN A 167 10.60 21.10 -3.25
N LEU A 168 9.41 21.67 -3.44
CA LEU A 168 9.24 23.07 -3.83
C LEU A 168 9.67 24.04 -2.73
N TYR A 169 9.35 23.72 -1.48
CA TYR A 169 9.72 24.52 -0.31
C TYR A 169 11.24 24.55 -0.14
N ARG A 170 11.89 23.38 -0.16
CA ARG A 170 13.35 23.26 -0.02
C ARG A 170 14.12 23.74 -1.24
N GLY A 171 13.51 23.71 -2.42
CA GLY A 171 14.14 24.15 -3.66
C GLY A 171 15.29 23.26 -4.16
N THR A 172 15.39 22.03 -3.65
CA THR A 172 16.37 21.01 -4.09
C THR A 172 15.76 19.61 -3.97
N LYS A 173 16.25 18.66 -4.79
CA LYS A 173 15.90 17.23 -4.68
C LYS A 173 16.89 16.43 -3.84
N TYR A 174 18.05 16.99 -3.50
CA TYR A 174 19.15 16.28 -2.84
C TYR A 174 19.00 16.23 -1.31
N SER A 175 18.05 16.99 -0.76
CA SER A 175 17.69 16.92 0.65
C SER A 175 16.84 15.68 0.95
N THR A 176 17.26 14.90 1.95
CA THR A 176 16.57 13.67 2.37
C THR A 176 15.20 13.98 2.98
N PHE A 177 14.21 13.14 2.69
CA PHE A 177 12.89 13.29 3.30
C PHE A 177 12.91 12.95 4.79
N PRO A 178 12.03 13.56 5.60
CA PRO A 178 11.80 13.12 6.98
C PRO A 178 11.50 11.62 7.04
N SER A 179 11.98 10.95 8.09
CA SER A 179 11.92 9.48 8.20
C SER A 179 10.49 8.91 8.19
N TRP A 180 9.49 9.69 8.62
CA TRP A 180 8.08 9.30 8.53
C TRP A 180 7.57 9.31 7.09
N LEU A 181 7.95 10.32 6.30
CA LEU A 181 7.52 10.47 4.92
C LEU A 181 8.23 9.46 4.01
N ASP A 182 9.52 9.21 4.24
CA ASP A 182 10.27 8.18 3.51
C ASP A 182 9.67 6.78 3.72
N ARG A 183 9.37 6.41 4.98
CA ARG A 183 8.70 5.13 5.29
C ARG A 183 7.32 5.04 4.63
N TRP A 184 6.54 6.11 4.65
CA TRP A 184 5.22 6.14 4.02
C TRP A 184 5.30 6.06 2.48
N LEU A 185 6.25 6.76 1.85
CA LEU A 185 6.47 6.68 0.40
C LEU A 185 6.85 5.27 -0.06
N LYS A 186 7.60 4.53 0.77
CA LYS A 186 8.00 3.14 0.53
C LYS A 186 6.86 2.14 0.72
N SER A 187 5.86 2.44 1.54
CA SER A 187 4.69 1.56 1.77
C SER A 187 3.56 1.73 0.75
N ARG A 188 3.72 2.60 -0.27
CA ARG A 188 2.65 2.93 -1.23
C ARG A 188 2.15 1.72 -2.02
N LYS A 189 3.06 0.82 -2.42
CA LYS A 189 2.70 -0.41 -3.15
C LYS A 189 1.73 -1.25 -2.32
N GLN A 190 2.05 -1.46 -1.05
CA GLN A 190 1.26 -2.26 -0.11
C GLN A 190 -0.08 -1.58 0.19
N MET A 191 -0.11 -0.25 0.33
CA MET A 191 -1.35 0.51 0.50
C MET A 191 -2.28 0.40 -0.72
N GLY A 192 -1.74 0.53 -1.93
CA GLY A 192 -2.50 0.37 -3.17
C GLY A 192 -3.05 -1.04 -3.36
N LEU A 193 -2.27 -2.07 -3.04
CA LEU A 193 -2.72 -3.48 -3.09
C LEU A 193 -3.82 -3.76 -2.05
N LEU A 194 -3.70 -3.22 -0.84
CA LEU A 194 -4.75 -3.32 0.18
C LEU A 194 -6.02 -2.56 -0.22
N ALA A 195 -5.89 -1.41 -0.89
CA ALA A 195 -7.03 -0.69 -1.46
C ALA A 195 -7.75 -1.53 -2.52
N LEU A 196 -7.02 -2.19 -3.42
CA LEU A 196 -7.58 -3.12 -4.41
C LEU A 196 -8.29 -4.29 -3.74
N PHE A 197 -7.67 -4.92 -2.73
CA PHE A 197 -8.27 -6.03 -1.98
C PHE A 197 -9.59 -5.62 -1.32
N MET A 198 -9.59 -4.51 -0.56
CA MET A 198 -10.79 -4.00 0.11
C MET A 198 -11.86 -3.56 -0.89
N GLY A 199 -11.47 -2.91 -2.00
CA GLY A 199 -12.38 -2.51 -3.07
C GLY A 199 -13.03 -3.71 -3.77
N SER A 200 -12.28 -4.80 -3.97
CA SER A 200 -12.79 -6.05 -4.55
C SER A 200 -13.80 -6.72 -3.62
N LEU A 201 -13.48 -6.84 -2.33
CA LEU A 201 -14.41 -7.36 -1.32
C LEU A 201 -15.67 -6.50 -1.24
N HIS A 202 -15.53 -5.17 -1.22
CA HIS A 202 -16.66 -4.24 -1.29
C HIS A 202 -17.54 -4.52 -2.52
N GLY A 203 -16.95 -4.65 -3.71
CA GLY A 203 -17.67 -4.96 -4.94
C GLY A 203 -18.46 -6.27 -4.85
N CYS A 204 -17.83 -7.34 -4.37
CA CYS A 204 -18.51 -8.63 -4.18
C CYS A 204 -19.70 -8.51 -3.21
N MET A 205 -19.49 -7.90 -2.04
CA MET A 205 -20.57 -7.71 -1.06
C MET A 205 -21.68 -6.78 -1.57
N ALA A 206 -21.35 -5.77 -2.37
CA ALA A 206 -22.33 -4.90 -2.99
C ALA A 206 -23.24 -5.67 -3.94
N VAL A 207 -22.70 -6.58 -4.75
CA VAL A 207 -23.50 -7.45 -5.62
C VAL A 207 -24.46 -8.31 -4.80
N PHE A 208 -23.98 -9.00 -3.76
CA PHE A 208 -24.85 -9.80 -2.90
C PHE A 208 -25.94 -8.98 -2.20
N THR A 209 -25.60 -7.78 -1.72
CA THR A 209 -26.57 -6.89 -1.08
C THR A 209 -27.65 -6.44 -2.06
N GLN A 210 -27.29 -6.15 -3.31
CA GLN A 210 -28.26 -5.76 -4.35
C GLN A 210 -29.17 -6.93 -4.77
N ILE A 211 -28.66 -8.16 -4.78
CA ILE A 211 -29.46 -9.36 -5.06
C ILE A 211 -30.49 -9.59 -3.95
N ASP A 212 -30.09 -9.39 -2.69
CA ASP A 212 -30.96 -9.55 -1.51
C ASP A 212 -32.05 -8.46 -1.42
N GLU A 213 -31.68 -7.19 -1.63
CA GLU A 213 -32.62 -6.05 -1.49
C GLU A 213 -33.49 -5.81 -2.74
N GLY A 214 -33.08 -6.34 -3.90
CA GLY A 214 -33.70 -6.06 -5.18
C GLY A 214 -33.28 -4.70 -5.77
N MET A 215 -33.10 -4.64 -7.09
CA MET A 215 -32.84 -3.37 -7.78
C MET A 215 -34.13 -2.57 -7.93
N ALA A 216 -34.11 -1.29 -7.54
CA ALA A 216 -35.25 -0.39 -7.74
C ALA A 216 -35.42 0.00 -9.23
N GLU A 217 -36.60 -0.25 -9.81
CA GLU A 217 -36.93 0.06 -11.20
C GLU A 217 -37.71 1.39 -11.33
N PRO A 218 -37.36 2.31 -12.26
CA PRO A 218 -36.10 2.41 -13.01
C PRO A 218 -35.02 3.16 -12.21
N ALA A 219 -33.79 2.64 -12.22
CA ALA A 219 -32.65 3.28 -11.56
C ALA A 219 -32.41 4.68 -12.14
N ARG A 220 -32.40 5.70 -11.28
CA ARG A 220 -32.09 7.09 -11.67
C ARG A 220 -30.70 7.17 -12.33
N TRP A 221 -30.49 8.11 -13.25
CA TRP A 221 -29.20 8.31 -13.94
C TRP A 221 -28.00 8.39 -12.98
N SER A 222 -28.19 9.00 -11.80
CA SER A 222 -27.14 9.16 -10.79
C SER A 222 -26.76 7.84 -10.12
N GLN A 223 -27.74 6.94 -9.95
CA GLN A 223 -27.50 5.58 -9.45
C GLN A 223 -26.78 4.71 -10.49
N GLN A 224 -27.16 4.83 -11.77
CA GLN A 224 -26.46 4.17 -12.87
C GLN A 224 -25.00 4.64 -12.95
N LEU A 225 -24.78 5.96 -12.87
CA LEU A 225 -23.44 6.55 -12.88
C LEU A 225 -22.61 6.13 -11.66
N PHE A 226 -23.21 6.09 -10.47
CA PHE A 226 -22.58 5.58 -9.25
C PHE A 226 -22.02 4.16 -9.43
N ILE A 227 -22.83 3.25 -9.98
CA ILE A 227 -22.45 1.85 -10.24
C ILE A 227 -21.37 1.79 -11.34
N ALA A 228 -21.57 2.49 -12.45
CA ALA A 228 -20.63 2.50 -13.58
C ALA A 228 -19.24 2.99 -13.14
N LEU A 229 -19.16 4.07 -12.36
CA LEU A 229 -17.90 4.57 -11.81
C LEU A 229 -17.22 3.55 -10.90
N GLY A 230 -17.98 2.79 -10.11
CA GLY A 230 -17.45 1.71 -9.26
C GLY A 230 -16.85 0.57 -10.08
N ILE A 231 -17.50 0.16 -11.17
CA ILE A 231 -17.02 -0.88 -12.08
C ILE A 231 -15.73 -0.43 -12.78
N VAL A 232 -15.72 0.78 -13.35
CA VAL A 232 -14.53 1.33 -14.02
C VAL A 232 -13.38 1.51 -13.03
N LEU A 233 -13.66 1.99 -11.81
CA LEU A 233 -12.67 2.09 -10.73
C LEU A 233 -12.03 0.73 -10.45
N LEU A 234 -12.83 -0.32 -10.26
CA LEU A 234 -12.32 -1.66 -9.99
C LEU A 234 -11.43 -2.17 -11.14
N GLY A 235 -11.83 -1.93 -12.39
CA GLY A 235 -11.03 -2.25 -13.57
C GLY A 235 -9.67 -1.54 -13.57
N VAL A 236 -9.65 -0.22 -13.29
CA VAL A 236 -8.42 0.56 -13.19
C VAL A 236 -7.52 0.06 -12.05
N LEU A 237 -8.09 -0.22 -10.86
CA LEU A 237 -7.34 -0.79 -9.74
C LEU A 237 -6.79 -2.19 -10.08
N GLY A 238 -7.53 -2.99 -10.85
CA GLY A 238 -7.07 -4.27 -11.37
C GLY A 238 -5.82 -4.13 -12.24
N VAL A 239 -5.80 -3.19 -13.19
CA VAL A 239 -4.62 -2.89 -14.03
C VAL A 239 -3.43 -2.42 -13.17
N LEU A 240 -3.67 -1.57 -12.17
CA LEU A 240 -2.63 -1.12 -11.24
C LEU A 240 -2.08 -2.27 -10.38
N GLY A 241 -2.95 -3.22 -9.99
CA GLY A 241 -2.58 -4.42 -9.26
C GLY A 241 -1.73 -5.38 -10.10
N VAL A 242 -2.16 -5.68 -11.33
CA VAL A 242 -1.43 -6.55 -12.26
C VAL A 242 -0.06 -5.96 -12.60
N SER A 243 0.01 -4.66 -12.88
CA SER A 243 1.30 -3.98 -13.13
C SER A 243 2.22 -3.91 -11.90
N SER A 244 1.74 -4.23 -10.70
CA SER A 244 2.53 -4.32 -9.47
C SER A 244 3.16 -5.70 -9.24
N LEU A 245 2.82 -6.70 -10.06
CA LEU A 245 3.46 -8.02 -10.06
C LEU A 245 4.91 -7.90 -10.55
N PRO A 246 5.90 -8.51 -9.87
CA PRO A 246 7.30 -8.42 -10.28
C PRO A 246 7.55 -8.86 -11.74
N SER A 247 6.88 -9.92 -12.20
CA SER A 247 7.01 -10.43 -13.58
C SER A 247 6.52 -9.44 -14.63
N VAL A 248 5.40 -8.75 -14.37
CA VAL A 248 4.84 -7.73 -15.27
C VAL A 248 5.67 -6.46 -15.19
N SER A 249 6.00 -5.99 -13.99
CA SER A 249 6.79 -4.78 -13.80
C SER A 249 8.20 -4.89 -14.38
N ALA A 250 8.80 -6.08 -14.43
CA ALA A 250 10.09 -6.31 -15.06
C ALA A 250 10.03 -6.22 -16.60
N GLY A 251 8.87 -6.46 -17.20
CA GLY A 251 8.65 -6.33 -18.64
C GLY A 251 8.33 -4.91 -19.10
N LEU A 252 8.09 -3.97 -18.18
CA LEU A 252 7.74 -2.59 -18.49
C LEU A 252 8.96 -1.67 -18.40
N THR A 253 9.07 -0.74 -19.33
CA THR A 253 10.00 0.38 -19.21
C THR A 253 9.60 1.29 -18.05
N TRP A 254 10.57 2.05 -17.51
CA TRP A 254 10.29 2.99 -16.42
C TRP A 254 9.27 4.07 -16.81
N ARG A 255 9.18 4.41 -18.11
CA ARG A 255 8.19 5.35 -18.66
C ARG A 255 6.78 4.76 -18.62
N GLU A 256 6.61 3.52 -19.05
CA GLU A 256 5.31 2.82 -19.04
C GLU A 256 4.83 2.56 -17.62
N PHE A 257 5.71 2.03 -16.76
CA PHE A 257 5.39 1.80 -15.35
C PHE A 257 4.98 3.09 -14.65
N SER A 258 5.75 4.17 -14.87
CA SER A 258 5.41 5.48 -14.33
C SER A 258 4.11 6.03 -14.91
N PHE A 259 3.80 5.78 -16.18
CA PHE A 259 2.55 6.21 -16.78
C PHE A 259 1.35 5.55 -16.09
N LEU A 260 1.37 4.22 -15.95
CA LEU A 260 0.33 3.45 -15.27
C LEU A 260 0.17 3.92 -13.82
N GLN A 261 1.23 3.81 -13.02
CA GLN A 261 1.13 4.08 -11.57
C GLN A 261 0.86 5.55 -11.23
N ARG A 262 1.21 6.49 -12.12
CA ARG A 262 0.96 7.93 -11.92
C ARG A 262 -0.39 8.37 -12.49
N TYR A 263 -0.66 8.15 -13.77
CA TYR A 263 -1.85 8.72 -14.43
C TYR A 263 -3.09 7.89 -14.16
N LEU A 264 -3.05 6.57 -14.39
CA LEU A 264 -4.15 5.68 -13.99
C LEU A 264 -4.33 5.69 -12.47
N GLY A 265 -3.23 5.86 -11.73
CA GLY A 265 -3.29 6.06 -10.29
C GLY A 265 -4.13 7.25 -9.86
N TRP A 266 -3.85 8.46 -10.36
CA TRP A 266 -4.69 9.63 -10.06
C TRP A 266 -6.09 9.54 -10.69
N ALA A 267 -6.25 8.83 -11.82
CA ALA A 267 -7.57 8.54 -12.39
C ALA A 267 -8.42 7.72 -11.42
N SER A 268 -7.83 6.73 -10.72
CA SER A 268 -8.52 5.95 -9.69
C SER A 268 -8.99 6.83 -8.52
N VAL A 269 -8.21 7.83 -8.10
CA VAL A 269 -8.63 8.81 -7.07
C VAL A 269 -9.83 9.63 -7.53
N LEU A 270 -9.85 10.07 -8.79
CA LEU A 270 -10.99 10.80 -9.35
C LEU A 270 -12.23 9.92 -9.49
N LEU A 271 -12.05 8.67 -9.94
CA LEU A 271 -13.14 7.69 -10.07
C LEU A 271 -13.76 7.34 -8.72
N VAL A 272 -12.96 7.09 -7.68
CA VAL A 272 -13.49 6.84 -6.32
C VAL A 272 -14.17 8.07 -5.74
N THR A 273 -13.67 9.28 -6.05
CA THR A 273 -14.31 10.54 -5.65
C THR A 273 -15.69 10.67 -6.29
N GLY A 274 -15.79 10.43 -7.60
CA GLY A 274 -17.06 10.46 -8.33
C GLY A 274 -18.03 9.38 -7.83
N HIS A 275 -17.55 8.14 -7.66
CA HIS A 275 -18.33 7.04 -7.09
C HIS A 275 -18.90 7.41 -5.70
N ALA A 276 -18.06 7.88 -4.78
CA ALA A 276 -18.54 8.30 -3.45
C ALA A 276 -19.51 9.50 -3.51
N PHE A 277 -19.25 10.46 -4.41
CA PHE A 277 -20.09 11.65 -4.58
C PHE A 277 -21.50 11.28 -5.07
N PHE A 278 -21.62 10.53 -6.16
CA PHE A 278 -22.91 10.20 -6.76
C PHE A 278 -23.78 9.27 -5.90
N LYS A 279 -23.19 8.56 -4.92
CA LYS A 279 -23.96 7.82 -3.89
C LYS A 279 -24.90 8.72 -3.08
N GLY A 280 -24.49 9.96 -2.79
CA GLY A 280 -25.17 10.81 -1.80
C GLY A 280 -25.24 12.30 -2.12
N TYR A 281 -24.97 12.71 -3.37
CA TYR A 281 -24.76 14.11 -3.75
C TYR A 281 -25.92 15.03 -3.34
N THR A 282 -27.18 14.58 -3.44
CA THR A 282 -28.37 15.37 -3.09
C THR A 282 -28.46 15.71 -1.60
N LYS A 283 -27.77 14.95 -0.75
CA LYS A 283 -27.83 15.08 0.71
C LYS A 283 -26.45 15.38 1.31
N LEU A 284 -25.48 15.75 0.49
CA LEU A 284 -24.09 15.93 0.92
C LEU A 284 -23.92 17.12 1.88
N LEU A 285 -24.64 18.22 1.64
CA LEU A 285 -24.56 19.44 2.45
C LEU A 285 -25.61 19.50 3.56
N VAL A 286 -26.48 18.50 3.67
CA VAL A 286 -27.51 18.43 4.71
C VAL A 286 -26.88 17.89 6.00
N PRO A 287 -26.96 18.61 7.13
CA PRO A 287 -26.52 18.09 8.42
C PRO A 287 -27.23 16.78 8.75
N ARG A 288 -26.48 15.67 8.88
CA ARG A 288 -27.02 14.32 9.10
C ARG A 288 -26.30 13.63 10.25
N PHE A 289 -26.57 14.16 11.44
CA PHE A 289 -26.03 13.66 12.68
C PHE A 289 -26.95 12.60 13.30
N GLU A 290 -26.36 11.51 13.75
CA GLU A 290 -27.00 10.49 14.60
C GLU A 290 -26.34 10.60 15.98
N CYS A 291 -27.09 10.42 17.07
CA CYS A 291 -26.59 10.74 18.42
C CYS A 291 -25.95 12.15 18.53
N VAL A 292 -26.42 13.14 17.77
CA VAL A 292 -25.92 14.54 17.73
C VAL A 292 -24.48 14.74 17.18
N VAL A 293 -23.63 13.71 17.18
CA VAL A 293 -22.18 13.87 16.93
C VAL A 293 -21.68 13.11 15.68
N LEU A 294 -22.32 11.99 15.31
CA LEU A 294 -21.79 11.15 14.23
C LEU A 294 -22.21 11.71 12.87
N ALA A 295 -21.26 12.18 12.07
CA ALA A 295 -21.48 12.59 10.68
C ALA A 295 -21.73 11.38 9.77
N SER A 296 -22.36 11.60 8.59
CA SER A 296 -22.58 10.52 7.64
C SER A 296 -21.25 9.99 7.10
N GLU A 297 -21.14 8.67 7.04
CA GLU A 297 -20.03 7.95 6.44
C GLU A 297 -19.78 8.39 4.99
N THR A 298 -20.82 8.77 4.26
CA THR A 298 -20.71 9.27 2.88
C THR A 298 -20.16 10.69 2.85
N GLN A 299 -20.53 11.56 3.80
CA GLN A 299 -19.97 12.90 3.92
C GLN A 299 -18.47 12.84 4.25
N ILE A 300 -18.11 12.07 5.29
CA ILE A 300 -16.71 11.92 5.74
C ILE A 300 -15.81 11.52 4.57
N ILE A 301 -16.19 10.48 3.82
CA ILE A 301 -15.32 9.97 2.76
C ILE A 301 -15.26 10.90 1.55
N VAL A 302 -16.38 11.52 1.17
CA VAL A 302 -16.42 12.46 0.04
C VAL A 302 -15.57 13.68 0.34
N PHE A 303 -15.63 14.24 1.56
CA PHE A 303 -14.77 15.35 1.96
C PHE A 303 -13.29 14.97 1.94
N LEU A 304 -12.93 13.78 2.41
CA LEU A 304 -11.54 13.31 2.38
C LEU A 304 -11.01 13.12 0.94
N CYS A 305 -11.85 12.59 0.05
CA CYS A 305 -11.55 12.48 -1.38
C CYS A 305 -11.32 13.87 -1.99
N PHE A 306 -12.24 14.82 -1.78
CA PHE A 306 -12.11 16.18 -2.28
C PHE A 306 -10.87 16.87 -1.72
N LEU A 307 -10.58 16.73 -0.42
CA LEU A 307 -9.36 17.30 0.18
C LEU A 307 -8.10 16.76 -0.49
N THR A 308 -8.06 15.46 -0.80
CA THR A 308 -6.93 14.83 -1.49
C THR A 308 -6.75 15.36 -2.92
N VAL A 309 -7.85 15.55 -3.65
CA VAL A 309 -7.83 16.14 -4.99
C VAL A 309 -7.42 17.62 -4.93
N LEU A 310 -7.98 18.40 -4.01
CA LEU A 310 -7.65 19.81 -3.80
C LEU A 310 -6.18 19.99 -3.42
N LEU A 311 -5.62 19.10 -2.59
CA LEU A 311 -4.19 19.10 -2.27
C LEU A 311 -3.33 18.88 -3.51
N LYS A 312 -3.84 18.23 -4.57
CA LYS A 312 -3.09 17.98 -5.79
C LYS A 312 -3.12 19.15 -6.77
N VAL A 313 -4.24 19.87 -6.85
CA VAL A 313 -4.51 20.92 -7.85
C VAL A 313 -3.40 21.98 -7.94
N PRO A 314 -2.87 22.56 -6.84
CA PRO A 314 -1.82 23.58 -6.96
C PRO A 314 -0.54 23.08 -7.62
N LEU A 315 -0.21 21.79 -7.49
CA LEU A 315 0.98 21.19 -8.13
C LEU A 315 0.80 20.94 -9.63
N LEU A 316 -0.43 21.06 -10.14
CA LEU A 316 -0.77 20.94 -11.57
C LEU A 316 -0.77 22.29 -12.28
N ILE A 317 -0.85 23.41 -11.54
CA ILE A 317 -0.79 24.76 -12.13
C ILE A 317 0.53 24.90 -12.92
N PRO A 318 0.50 25.34 -14.20
CA PRO A 318 1.67 25.31 -15.09
C PRO A 318 2.95 25.94 -14.51
N CYS A 319 2.82 27.06 -13.78
CA CYS A 319 3.95 27.75 -13.18
C CYS A 319 4.58 26.93 -12.02
N VAL A 320 3.75 26.34 -11.16
CA VAL A 320 4.19 25.49 -10.04
C VAL A 320 4.75 24.18 -10.57
N HIS A 321 4.06 23.57 -11.53
CA HIS A 321 4.49 22.34 -12.18
C HIS A 321 5.87 22.49 -12.82
N SER A 322 6.08 23.57 -13.58
CA SER A 322 7.36 23.86 -14.23
C SER A 322 8.48 24.02 -13.20
N ARG A 323 8.23 24.72 -12.09
CA ARG A 323 9.20 24.84 -10.99
C ARG A 323 9.51 23.50 -10.33
N LEU A 324 8.50 22.68 -10.05
CA LEU A 324 8.69 21.35 -9.48
C LEU A 324 9.50 20.45 -10.41
N MET A 325 9.24 20.51 -11.72
CA MET A 325 9.99 19.74 -12.71
C MET A 325 11.45 20.23 -12.82
N LYS A 326 11.72 21.54 -12.71
CA LYS A 326 13.09 22.06 -12.61
C LYS A 326 13.83 21.48 -11.41
N VAL A 327 13.23 21.50 -10.22
CA VAL A 327 13.82 20.90 -9.00
C VAL A 327 14.11 19.41 -9.20
N ARG A 328 13.17 18.66 -9.79
CA ARG A 328 13.35 17.23 -10.06
C ARG A 328 14.42 16.93 -11.10
N ARG A 329 14.64 17.85 -12.06
CA ARG A 329 15.75 17.79 -13.03
C ARG A 329 17.10 18.16 -12.41
N GLY A 330 17.14 18.66 -11.18
CA GLY A 330 18.37 18.94 -10.43
C GLY A 330 18.63 20.42 -10.14
N TYR A 331 17.67 21.31 -10.38
CA TYR A 331 17.78 22.69 -9.94
C TYR A 331 17.92 22.78 -8.42
N GLU A 332 18.85 23.62 -7.96
CA GLU A 332 19.00 24.02 -6.56
C GLU A 332 18.75 25.52 -6.42
N ARG A 333 17.92 25.90 -5.45
CA ARG A 333 17.75 27.30 -5.08
C ARG A 333 19.02 27.78 -4.37
N MET A 334 19.69 28.77 -4.93
CA MET A 334 20.83 29.42 -4.28
C MET A 334 20.40 29.96 -2.90
N PRO A 335 21.23 29.80 -1.86
CA PRO A 335 21.05 30.53 -0.60
C PRO A 335 21.04 32.03 -0.88
N ASN A 336 20.13 32.77 -0.25
CA ASN A 336 20.13 34.24 -0.29
C ASN A 336 21.52 34.73 0.13
N GLY A 337 22.24 35.40 -0.79
CA GLY A 337 23.58 35.96 -0.54
C GLY A 337 24.74 35.29 -1.30
N SER A 338 24.49 34.32 -2.17
CA SER A 338 25.53 33.72 -3.02
C SER A 338 25.73 34.58 -4.29
N PRO A 339 26.94 35.05 -4.63
CA PRO A 339 27.17 35.75 -5.89
C PRO A 339 26.93 34.80 -7.08
N ALA A 340 26.37 35.38 -8.15
CA ALA A 340 25.92 34.69 -9.36
C ALA A 340 27.07 34.04 -10.16
#